data_AF-A0A512JM05-F1
#
_entry.id   AF-A0A512JM05-F1
#
_cell.length_a   1.000
_cell.length_b   1.000
_cell.length_c   1.000
_cell.angle_alpha   90.00
_cell.angle_beta   90.00
_cell.angle_gamma   90.00
#
_symmetry.space_group_name_H-M   'P 1'
#
loop_
_entity.id
_entity.type
_entity.pdbx_description
1 polymer ?
#
loop_
_entity_poly.entity_id
_entity_poly.type
_entity_poly.pdbx_seq_one_letter_code
_entity_poly.pdbx_strand_id
1 'polypeptide(L)'
;MDSQLSEAIRDAAAHARRRAETYTPAINKDALPWRVIEVFDERVRGSIERDRRVEDERDRVLIAAVKLAETPTNDEAEIGAARKHLVDAIDYLEQAVLRFGIPNGRKRQPQ
;
A
#
# COMPACT_ATOMS: atom_id res chain seq x y z
N MET A 1 -16.32 -5.52 9.49
CA MET A 1 -15.66 -4.20 9.58
C MET A 1 -16.69 -3.11 9.45
N ASP A 2 -16.42 -1.93 10.03
CA ASP A 2 -17.22 -0.72 9.82
C ASP A 2 -17.16 -0.29 8.33
N SER A 3 -18.28 0.20 7.78
CA SER A 3 -18.37 0.57 6.36
C SER A 3 -17.41 1.72 6.01
N GLN A 4 -17.26 2.69 6.89
CA GLN A 4 -16.39 3.84 6.67
C GLN A 4 -14.91 3.46 6.65
N LEU A 5 -14.50 2.53 7.53
CA LEU A 5 -13.14 1.99 7.51
C LEU A 5 -12.88 1.16 6.25
N SER A 6 -13.87 0.38 5.81
CA SER A 6 -13.77 -0.43 4.60
C SER A 6 -13.62 0.45 3.34
N GLU A 7 -14.34 1.56 3.27
CA GLU A 7 -14.18 2.56 2.20
C GLU A 7 -12.81 3.25 2.26
N ALA A 8 -12.33 3.63 3.45
CA ALA A 8 -11.01 4.23 3.62
C ALA A 8 -9.88 3.29 3.17
N ILE A 9 -10.00 1.98 3.46
CA ILE A 9 -9.04 0.96 3.02
C ILE A 9 -9.01 0.85 1.49
N ARG A 10 -10.19 0.78 0.86
CA ARG A 10 -10.32 0.71 -0.61
C ARG A 10 -9.75 1.95 -1.29
N ASP A 11 -10.05 3.13 -0.76
CA ASP A 11 -9.57 4.40 -1.32
C ASP A 11 -8.05 4.53 -1.19
N ALA A 12 -7.48 4.11 -0.05
CA ALA A 12 -6.03 4.06 0.14
C ALA A 12 -5.35 3.06 -0.83
N ALA A 13 -5.92 1.87 -1.02
CA ALA A 13 -5.41 0.89 -1.98
C ALA A 13 -5.47 1.41 -3.42
N ALA A 14 -6.56 2.08 -3.81
CA ALA A 14 -6.68 2.71 -5.13
C ALA A 14 -5.63 3.81 -5.35
N HIS A 15 -5.36 4.63 -4.33
CA HIS A 15 -4.29 5.62 -4.36
C HIS A 15 -2.90 4.99 -4.53
N ALA A 16 -2.62 3.91 -3.79
CA ALA A 16 -1.36 3.17 -3.89
C ALA A 16 -1.18 2.57 -5.29
N ARG A 17 -2.20 1.90 -5.84
CA ARG A 17 -2.18 1.36 -7.21
C ARG A 17 -1.89 2.43 -8.25
N ARG A 18 -2.59 3.56 -8.18
CA ARG A 18 -2.36 4.70 -9.09
C ARG A 18 -0.93 5.22 -9.02
N ARG A 19 -0.34 5.29 -7.82
CA ARG A 19 1.08 5.69 -7.64
C ARG A 19 2.04 4.66 -8.25
N ALA A 20 1.76 3.36 -8.10
CA ALA A 20 2.56 2.29 -8.72
C ALA A 20 2.50 2.33 -10.26
N GLU A 21 1.32 2.55 -10.83
CA GLU A 21 1.10 2.59 -12.28
C GLU A 21 1.74 3.82 -12.94
N THR A 22 1.64 4.98 -12.28
CA THR A 22 2.18 6.25 -12.79
C THR A 22 3.67 6.44 -12.49
N TYR A 23 4.28 5.54 -11.72
CA TYR A 23 5.70 5.62 -11.39
C TYR A 23 6.57 5.44 -12.64
N THR A 24 7.47 6.41 -12.83
CA THR A 24 8.51 6.39 -13.85
C THR A 24 9.88 6.31 -13.15
N PRO A 25 10.66 5.23 -13.34
CA PRO A 25 11.88 4.98 -12.55
C PRO A 25 13.00 6.00 -12.74
N ALA A 26 12.92 6.87 -13.76
CA ALA A 26 13.90 7.92 -14.01
C ALA A 26 13.82 9.11 -13.04
N ILE A 27 12.72 9.29 -12.29
CA ILE A 27 12.41 10.58 -11.65
C ILE A 27 12.55 10.60 -10.11
N ASN A 28 12.54 9.47 -9.40
CA ASN A 28 12.82 9.45 -7.94
C ASN A 28 12.85 8.02 -7.35
N LYS A 29 14.03 7.39 -7.27
CA LYS A 29 14.18 6.04 -6.70
C LYS A 29 13.89 6.00 -5.19
N ASP A 30 14.35 7.00 -4.44
CA ASP A 30 14.32 6.96 -2.97
C ASP A 30 12.94 7.27 -2.36
N ALA A 31 12.02 7.86 -3.13
CA ALA A 31 10.73 8.33 -2.62
C ALA A 31 9.57 7.35 -2.87
N LEU A 32 9.70 6.41 -3.81
CA LEU A 32 8.59 5.54 -4.20
C LEU A 32 8.07 4.64 -3.06
N PRO A 33 8.93 3.94 -2.29
CA PRO A 33 8.46 3.01 -1.26
C PRO A 33 7.61 3.71 -0.19
N TRP A 34 8.03 4.91 0.22
CA TRP A 34 7.30 5.69 1.21
C TRP A 34 6.03 6.30 0.63
N ARG A 35 6.08 6.79 -0.62
CA ARG A 35 4.89 7.37 -1.28
C ARG A 35 3.79 6.35 -1.56
N VAL A 36 4.11 5.09 -1.88
CA VAL A 36 3.06 4.12 -2.20
C VAL A 36 2.21 3.75 -0.97
N ILE A 37 2.82 3.73 0.23
CA ILE A 37 2.13 3.38 1.48
C ILE A 37 1.65 4.59 2.28
N GLU A 38 2.10 5.82 1.97
CA GLU A 38 1.79 7.05 2.73
C GLU A 38 0.30 7.21 3.06
N VAL A 39 -0.58 7.18 2.05
CA VAL A 39 -2.04 7.33 2.24
C VAL A 39 -2.61 6.18 3.09
N PHE A 40 -2.05 4.98 2.95
CA PHE A 40 -2.44 3.81 3.73
C PHE A 40 -2.07 3.97 5.20
N ASP A 41 -0.83 4.37 5.47
CA ASP A 41 -0.33 4.59 6.82
C ASP A 41 -1.10 5.73 7.53
N GLU A 42 -1.42 6.81 6.82
CA GLU A 42 -2.18 7.94 7.36
C GLU A 42 -3.63 7.58 7.71
N ARG A 43 -4.33 6.86 6.82
CA ARG A 43 -5.78 6.65 6.93
C ARG A 43 -6.16 5.35 7.65
N VAL A 44 -5.33 4.31 7.51
CA VAL A 44 -5.68 2.94 7.93
C VAL A 44 -4.90 2.52 9.18
N ARG A 45 -3.59 2.76 9.24
CA ARG A 45 -2.74 2.23 10.32
C ARG A 45 -3.12 2.74 11.71
N GLY A 46 -3.54 4.00 11.83
CA GLY A 46 -4.06 4.54 13.10
C GLY A 46 -5.45 4.02 13.48
N SER A 47 -6.20 3.54 12.49
CA SER A 47 -7.61 3.14 12.62
C SER A 47 -7.79 1.66 12.97
N ILE A 48 -6.72 0.86 12.87
CA ILE A 48 -6.72 -0.59 13.19
C ILE A 48 -5.74 -0.91 14.33
N GLU A 49 -6.04 -1.95 15.10
CA GLU A 49 -5.09 -2.53 16.04
C GLU A 49 -3.85 -3.05 15.30
N ARG A 50 -2.70 -3.07 15.99
CA ARG A 50 -1.47 -3.62 15.41
C ARG A 50 -1.59 -5.13 15.27
N ASP A 51 -1.84 -5.59 14.06
CA ASP A 51 -1.80 -7.00 13.68
C ASP A 51 -0.52 -7.30 12.88
N ARG A 52 0.24 -8.31 13.30
CA ARG A 52 1.50 -8.69 12.67
C ARG A 52 1.32 -9.09 11.20
N ARG A 53 0.21 -9.73 10.83
CA ARG A 53 -0.05 -10.19 9.46
C ARG A 53 -0.27 -8.99 8.53
N VAL A 54 -0.88 -7.93 9.02
CA VAL A 54 -1.05 -6.68 8.27
C VAL A 54 0.29 -5.98 8.10
N GLU A 55 1.11 -5.94 9.14
CA GLU A 55 2.46 -5.36 9.06
C GLU A 55 3.38 -6.18 8.12
N ASP A 56 3.27 -7.51 8.11
CA ASP A 56 4.03 -8.37 7.19
C ASP A 56 3.67 -8.08 5.71
N GLU A 57 2.38 -7.90 5.38
CA GLU A 57 1.98 -7.53 4.01
C GLU A 57 2.34 -6.07 3.66
N ARG A 58 2.35 -5.17 4.65
CA ARG A 58 2.85 -3.80 4.48
C ARG A 58 4.33 -3.81 4.11
N ASP A 59 5.15 -4.61 4.80
CA ASP A 59 6.56 -4.77 4.48
C ASP A 59 6.75 -5.38 3.08
N ARG A 60 5.87 -6.28 2.66
CA ARG A 60 5.87 -6.83 1.30
C ARG A 60 5.65 -5.76 0.23
N VAL A 61 4.73 -4.82 0.46
CA VAL A 61 4.52 -3.66 -0.44
C VAL A 61 5.77 -2.79 -0.49
N LEU A 62 6.38 -2.50 0.65
CA LEU A 62 7.63 -1.72 0.71
C LEU A 62 8.76 -2.40 -0.08
N ILE A 63 8.95 -3.71 0.11
CA ILE A 63 9.96 -4.49 -0.63
C ILE A 63 9.66 -4.48 -2.13
N ALA A 64 8.41 -4.66 -2.54
CA ALA A 64 8.03 -4.63 -3.96
C ALA A 64 8.27 -3.24 -4.59
N ALA A 65 8.03 -2.17 -3.84
CA ALA A 65 8.27 -0.80 -4.28
C ALA A 65 9.77 -0.50 -4.42
N VAL A 66 10.60 -0.98 -3.48
CA VAL A 66 12.07 -0.89 -3.59
C VAL A 66 12.54 -1.63 -4.83
N LYS A 67 12.07 -2.86 -5.06
CA LYS A 67 12.42 -3.63 -6.26
C LYS A 67 12.13 -2.87 -7.55
N LEU A 68 10.92 -2.31 -7.68
CA LEU A 68 10.56 -1.48 -8.85
C LEU A 68 11.42 -0.23 -8.99
N ALA A 69 11.81 0.41 -7.89
CA ALA A 69 12.69 1.57 -7.91
C ALA A 69 14.14 1.20 -8.31
N GLU A 70 14.60 0.03 -7.92
CA GLU A 70 15.93 -0.49 -8.23
C GLU A 70 16.03 -1.07 -9.66
N THR A 71 14.91 -1.53 -10.24
CA THR A 71 14.86 -2.11 -11.59
C THR A 71 15.53 -1.18 -12.62
N PRO A 72 16.49 -1.69 -13.42
CA PRO A 72 17.12 -0.93 -14.49
C PRO A 72 16.10 -0.38 -15.50
N THR A 73 16.27 0.88 -15.91
CA THR A 73 15.32 1.57 -16.81
C THR A 73 15.41 1.12 -18.27
N ASN A 74 16.36 0.25 -18.62
CA ASN A 74 16.60 -0.21 -19.98
C ASN A 74 15.86 -1.52 -20.34
N ASP A 75 15.18 -2.15 -19.36
CA ASP A 75 14.38 -3.36 -19.57
C ASP A 75 12.91 -3.09 -19.22
N GLU A 76 12.11 -2.75 -20.24
CA GLU A 76 10.67 -2.47 -20.07
C GLU A 76 9.88 -3.69 -19.59
N ALA A 77 10.32 -4.91 -19.92
CA ALA A 77 9.65 -6.13 -19.50
C ALA A 77 9.86 -6.37 -18.00
N GLU A 78 11.08 -6.13 -17.50
CA GLU A 78 11.40 -6.23 -16.08
C GLU A 78 10.66 -5.15 -15.27
N ILE A 79 10.60 -3.91 -15.77
CA ILE A 79 9.82 -2.82 -15.15
C ILE A 79 8.33 -3.19 -15.10
N GLY A 80 7.79 -3.74 -16.19
CA GLY A 80 6.40 -4.20 -16.25
C GLY A 80 6.11 -5.30 -15.24
N ALA A 81 7.01 -6.27 -15.09
CA ALA A 81 6.89 -7.36 -14.12
C ALA A 81 6.98 -6.84 -12.66
N ALA A 82 7.94 -5.96 -12.37
CA ALA A 82 8.11 -5.35 -11.05
C ALA A 82 6.90 -4.47 -10.67
N ARG A 83 6.35 -3.71 -11.63
CA ARG A 83 5.13 -2.92 -11.42
C ARG A 83 3.94 -3.80 -11.12
N LYS A 84 3.73 -4.87 -11.91
CA LYS A 84 2.67 -5.83 -11.66
C LYS A 84 2.79 -6.45 -10.27
N HIS A 85 4.00 -6.84 -9.87
CA HIS A 85 4.25 -7.40 -8.54
C HIS A 85 3.91 -6.42 -7.41
N LEU A 86 4.22 -5.13 -7.58
CA LEU A 86 3.84 -4.09 -6.62
C LEU A 86 2.32 -3.92 -6.53
N VAL A 87 1.61 -3.90 -7.66
CA VAL A 87 0.14 -3.84 -7.68
C VAL A 87 -0.48 -5.04 -6.96
N ASP A 88 0.00 -6.26 -7.26
CA ASP A 88 -0.47 -7.47 -6.59
C ASP A 88 -0.23 -7.39 -5.07
N ALA A 89 0.93 -6.89 -4.63
CA ALA A 89 1.23 -6.72 -3.20
C ALA A 89 0.26 -5.73 -2.51
N ILE A 90 -0.12 -4.64 -3.19
CA ILE A 90 -1.09 -3.67 -2.68
C ILE A 90 -2.47 -4.31 -2.53
N ASP A 91 -2.91 -5.10 -3.52
CA ASP A 91 -4.19 -5.80 -3.47
C ASP A 91 -4.21 -6.85 -2.35
N TYR A 92 -3.10 -7.54 -2.11
CA TYR A 92 -2.96 -8.45 -0.97
C TYR A 92 -3.01 -7.72 0.38
N LEU A 93 -2.35 -6.56 0.50
CA LEU A 93 -2.45 -5.73 1.70
C LEU A 93 -3.90 -5.29 1.96
N GLU A 94 -4.61 -4.83 0.93
CA GLU A 94 -6.03 -4.47 1.02
C GLU A 94 -6.85 -5.64 1.59
N GLN A 95 -6.70 -6.83 1.01
CA GLN A 95 -7.42 -8.03 1.44
C GLN A 95 -7.03 -8.46 2.87
N ALA A 96 -5.74 -8.40 3.22
CA ALA A 96 -5.25 -8.74 4.54
C ALA A 96 -5.85 -7.83 5.60
N VAL A 97 -5.94 -6.52 5.31
CA VAL A 97 -6.53 -5.57 6.23
C VAL A 97 -8.03 -5.77 6.33
N LEU A 98 -8.75 -5.97 5.23
CA LEU A 98 -10.19 -6.26 5.27
C LEU A 98 -10.52 -7.55 6.05
N ARG A 99 -9.61 -8.53 6.04
CA ARG A 99 -9.81 -9.84 6.68
C ARG A 99 -9.35 -9.88 8.14
N PHE A 100 -8.25 -9.23 8.46
CA PHE A 100 -7.57 -9.33 9.76
C PHE A 100 -7.55 -8.02 10.55
N GLY A 101 -7.82 -6.89 9.91
CA GLY A 101 -7.85 -5.58 10.56
C GLY A 101 -8.94 -5.53 11.62
N ILE A 102 -8.53 -5.41 12.88
CA ILE A 102 -9.45 -5.16 13.99
C ILE A 102 -9.54 -3.64 14.15
N PRO A 103 -10.73 -3.01 14.00
CA PRO A 103 -10.87 -1.58 14.22
C PRO A 103 -10.45 -1.20 15.63
N ASN A 104 -9.61 -0.17 15.79
CA ASN A 104 -9.31 0.37 17.11
C ASN A 104 -10.61 0.92 17.72
N GLY A 105 -11.05 0.35 18.84
CA GLY A 105 -12.28 0.75 19.55
C GLY A 105 -12.27 2.18 20.13
N ARG A 106 -11.21 2.97 19.91
CA ARG A 106 -11.19 4.39 20.27
C ARG A 106 -11.99 5.22 19.27
N LYS A 107 -13.32 5.20 19.43
CA LYS A 107 -14.16 6.26 18.86
C LYS A 107 -13.80 7.61 19.49
N ARG A 108 -13.58 8.63 18.66
CA ARG A 108 -14.22 9.95 18.80
C ARG A 108 -14.34 10.59 17.43
N GLN A 109 -15.49 10.42 16.78
CA GLN A 109 -16.02 11.44 15.88
C GLN A 109 -16.75 12.46 16.77
N PRO A 110 -16.37 13.75 16.76
CA PRO A 110 -17.24 14.78 17.28
C PRO A 110 -18.41 14.97 16.31
N GLN A 111 -19.61 15.10 16.88
CA GLN A 111 -20.84 15.46 16.16
C GLN A 111 -20.85 16.95 15.84
#